data_AF-A0A6J8B3A9-F1
#
_entry.id   AF-A0A6J8B3A9-F1
#
_cell.length_a   1.000
_cell.length_b   1.000
_cell.length_c   1.000
_cell.angle_alpha   90.00
_cell.angle_beta   90.00
_cell.angle_gamma   90.00
#
_symmetry.space_group_name_H-M   'P 1'
#
loop_
_entity.id
_entity.type
_entity.pdbx_description
1 polymer ?
#
loop_
_entity_poly.entity_id
_entity_poly.type
_entity_poly.pdbx_seq_one_letter_code
_entity_poly.pdbx_strand_id
1 'polypeptide(L)'
;MTPEILPSTIAKASDDMLVVASDRNQMIYSVELLSSGVLMEGKDSPITMYLGQSQSDLSMCQSQNIVYVSFGSRSNESCDIYMFCLDDKIFTRVVSSNEGFFEKTQYLAAYKDGIAFTDCETRQIRLFCNGEFSILAGTGKDGNQDGSSLNASFLQLLGYRQTNLVLSS
;
A
#
# COMPACT_ATOMS: atom_id res chain seq x y z
N MET A 1 29.53 9.94 -6.41
CA MET A 1 28.24 9.69 -7.08
C MET A 1 27.28 9.20 -6.02
N THR A 2 26.18 9.91 -5.78
CA THR A 2 25.04 9.34 -5.09
C THR A 2 24.48 8.22 -5.97
N PRO A 3 24.16 7.04 -5.41
CA PRO A 3 23.57 5.95 -6.19
C PRO A 3 22.24 6.42 -6.77
N GLU A 4 22.03 6.17 -8.06
CA GLU A 4 20.78 6.48 -8.75
C GLU A 4 19.62 5.71 -8.13
N ILE A 5 18.53 6.41 -7.79
CA ILE A 5 17.29 5.78 -7.34
C ILE A 5 16.55 5.30 -8.58
N LEU A 6 16.35 3.99 -8.70
CA LEU A 6 15.46 3.41 -9.70
C LEU A 6 14.12 3.09 -9.03
N PRO A 7 13.08 3.93 -9.22
CA PRO A 7 11.82 3.79 -8.53
C PRO A 7 11.03 2.57 -9.05
N SER A 8 10.54 1.73 -8.14
CA SER A 8 9.62 0.63 -8.45
C SER A 8 8.18 0.96 -8.07
N THR A 9 7.97 1.69 -6.97
CA THR A 9 6.67 2.16 -6.50
C THR A 9 6.81 3.54 -5.88
N ILE A 10 5.76 4.35 -6.01
CA ILE A 10 5.70 5.69 -5.45
C ILE A 10 4.35 5.96 -4.79
N ALA A 11 4.35 6.68 -3.67
CA ALA A 11 3.16 7.24 -3.06
C ALA A 11 3.38 8.72 -2.80
N LYS A 12 2.33 9.53 -3.02
CA LYS A 12 2.29 10.91 -2.53
C LYS A 12 2.19 10.85 -1.01
N ALA A 13 3.13 11.48 -0.30
CA ALA A 13 3.08 11.61 1.15
C ALA A 13 2.38 12.91 1.57
N SER A 14 2.81 14.02 0.99
CA SER A 14 2.25 15.37 1.19
C SER A 14 2.28 16.14 -0.14
N ASP A 15 1.97 17.43 -0.13
CA ASP A 15 2.06 18.27 -1.33
C ASP A 15 3.50 18.47 -1.82
N ASP A 16 4.47 18.33 -0.93
CA ASP A 16 5.89 18.56 -1.14
C ASP A 16 6.75 17.31 -0.88
N MET A 17 6.15 16.13 -0.70
CA MET A 17 6.89 14.90 -0.44
C MET A 17 6.31 13.68 -1.15
N LEU A 18 7.22 12.89 -1.72
CA LEU A 18 6.94 11.55 -2.22
C LEU A 18 7.65 10.52 -1.35
N VAL A 19 7.04 9.35 -1.18
CA VAL A 19 7.73 8.15 -0.70
C VAL A 19 7.96 7.24 -1.89
N VAL A 20 9.21 6.86 -2.09
CA VAL A 20 9.67 6.11 -3.26
C VAL A 20 10.34 4.83 -2.79
N ALA A 21 9.88 3.70 -3.30
CA ALA A 21 10.54 2.41 -3.12
C ALA A 21 11.47 2.15 -4.30
N SER A 22 12.62 1.55 -4.05
CA SER A 22 13.55 1.10 -5.08
C SER A 22 13.93 -0.36 -4.85
N ASP A 23 13.44 -1.24 -5.72
CA ASP A 23 13.74 -2.67 -5.63
C ASP A 23 15.21 -2.96 -5.89
N ARG A 24 15.87 -2.19 -6.76
CA ARG A 24 17.31 -2.36 -7.02
C ARG A 24 18.13 -2.03 -5.78
N ASN A 25 17.76 -0.97 -5.08
CA ASN A 25 18.46 -0.51 -3.88
C ASN A 25 17.94 -1.21 -2.61
N GLN A 26 16.84 -1.99 -2.71
CA GLN A 26 16.12 -2.64 -1.60
C GLN A 26 15.84 -1.64 -0.46
N MET A 27 15.41 -0.43 -0.82
CA MET A 27 15.29 0.69 0.11
C MET A 27 14.12 1.61 -0.26
N ILE A 28 13.50 2.18 0.77
CA ILE A 28 12.47 3.20 0.69
C ILE A 28 13.09 4.55 1.02
N TYR A 29 12.76 5.56 0.22
CA TYR A 29 13.24 6.92 0.29
C TYR A 29 12.07 7.89 0.47
N SER A 30 12.30 8.98 1.19
CA SER A 30 11.53 10.21 1.04
C SER A 30 12.17 11.05 -0.05
N VAL A 31 11.37 11.72 -0.87
CA VAL A 31 11.81 12.69 -1.86
C VAL A 31 11.06 13.98 -1.60
N GLU A 32 11.75 14.98 -1.05
CA GLU A 32 11.24 16.33 -0.86
C GLU A 32 11.25 17.08 -2.19
N LEU A 33 10.13 17.67 -2.57
CA LEU A 33 9.91 18.36 -3.83
C LEU A 33 10.03 19.87 -3.63
N LEU A 34 10.96 20.49 -4.34
CA LEU A 34 11.14 21.94 -4.38
C LEU A 34 10.67 22.44 -5.74
N SER A 35 9.61 23.24 -5.76
CA SER A 35 9.08 23.85 -6.98
C SER A 35 9.37 25.35 -6.99
N SER A 36 10.06 25.81 -8.03
CA SER A 36 10.28 27.23 -8.31
C SER A 36 9.28 27.81 -9.32
N GLY A 37 8.26 27.04 -9.71
CA GLY A 37 7.30 27.38 -10.77
C GLY A 37 7.83 27.17 -12.20
N VAL A 38 9.14 27.04 -12.38
CA VAL A 38 9.79 26.75 -13.68
C VAL A 38 10.55 25.43 -13.64
N LEU A 39 11.13 25.10 -12.49
CA LEU A 39 11.87 23.86 -12.25
C LEU A 39 11.32 23.16 -11.01
N MET A 40 11.22 21.83 -11.11
CA MET A 40 10.96 20.94 -9.98
C MET A 40 12.25 20.19 -9.67
N GLU A 41 12.75 20.34 -8.46
CA GLU A 41 13.91 19.62 -7.94
C GLU A 41 13.45 18.65 -6.85
N GLY A 42 14.12 17.50 -6.75
CA GLY A 42 13.86 16.50 -5.74
C GLY A 42 15.10 16.28 -4.88
N LYS A 43 14.94 16.29 -3.57
CA LYS A 43 15.98 15.87 -2.62
C LYS A 43 15.56 14.56 -1.97
N ASP A 44 16.28 13.49 -2.29
CA ASP A 44 16.05 12.19 -1.69
C ASP A 44 16.72 12.04 -0.31
N SER A 45 16.12 11.23 0.56
CA SER A 45 16.67 10.83 1.85
C SER A 45 16.16 9.42 2.19
N PRO A 46 17.06 8.47 2.54
CA PRO A 46 16.67 7.10 2.85
C PRO A 46 15.82 7.06 4.14
N ILE A 47 14.76 6.26 4.12
CA ILE A 47 13.89 6.01 5.27
C ILE A 47 14.26 4.67 5.91
N THR A 48 14.14 3.58 5.15
CA THR A 48 14.37 2.22 5.65
C THR A 48 14.74 1.28 4.52
N MET A 49 15.51 0.25 4.84
CA MET A 49 15.67 -0.91 3.96
C MET A 49 14.37 -1.72 3.89
N TYR A 50 14.21 -2.54 2.85
CA TYR A 50 13.12 -3.49 2.75
C TYR A 50 13.20 -4.49 3.91
N LEU A 51 12.04 -4.75 4.53
CA LEU A 51 11.93 -5.62 5.69
C LEU A 51 11.43 -7.00 5.20
N GLY A 52 12.35 -7.84 4.69
CA GLY A 52 12.09 -9.19 4.18
C GLY A 52 13.17 -9.70 3.21
N GLN A 53 13.10 -10.98 2.80
CA GLN A 53 14.18 -11.62 2.02
C GLN A 53 14.02 -11.57 0.50
N SER A 54 12.81 -11.28 -0.02
CA SER A 54 12.58 -11.13 -1.46
C SER A 54 11.30 -10.32 -1.70
N GLN A 55 11.43 -9.02 -1.95
CA GLN A 55 10.27 -8.14 -2.13
C GLN A 55 10.32 -7.56 -3.54
N SER A 56 9.46 -8.06 -4.44
CA SER A 56 9.27 -7.54 -5.79
C SER A 56 7.91 -6.88 -5.99
N ASP A 57 6.96 -7.13 -5.10
CA ASP A 57 5.56 -6.73 -5.27
C ASP A 57 5.16 -5.84 -4.08
N LEU A 58 5.71 -4.62 -4.06
CA LEU A 58 5.45 -3.61 -3.03
C LEU A 58 4.23 -2.76 -3.44
N SER A 59 3.38 -2.41 -2.47
CA SER A 59 2.30 -1.45 -2.67
C SER A 59 2.34 -0.37 -1.60
N MET A 60 2.08 0.87 -2.00
CA MET A 60 2.02 2.00 -1.09
C MET A 60 0.75 2.81 -1.32
N CYS A 61 0.20 3.31 -0.22
CA CYS A 61 -0.84 4.33 -0.27
C CYS A 61 -0.71 5.27 0.92
N GLN A 62 -1.30 6.46 0.79
CA GLN A 62 -1.29 7.46 1.84
C GLN A 62 -2.71 7.64 2.36
N SER A 63 -2.86 7.62 3.69
CA SER A 63 -4.11 7.95 4.36
C SER A 63 -3.81 8.86 5.54
N GLN A 64 -4.52 9.98 5.63
CA GLN A 64 -4.34 11.03 6.65
C GLN A 64 -2.92 11.63 6.71
N ASN A 65 -2.06 11.23 7.65
CA ASN A 65 -0.64 11.65 7.75
C ASN A 65 0.31 10.44 7.75
N ILE A 66 -0.16 9.31 7.23
CA ILE A 66 0.52 8.02 7.29
C ILE A 66 0.65 7.46 5.88
N VAL A 67 1.85 7.02 5.52
CA VAL A 67 2.07 6.18 4.34
C VAL A 67 2.08 4.73 4.77
N TYR A 68 1.17 3.93 4.21
CA TYR A 68 1.13 2.50 4.41
C TYR A 68 1.90 1.80 3.31
N VAL A 69 2.67 0.79 3.68
CA VAL A 69 3.51 -0.01 2.79
C VAL A 69 3.22 -1.48 3.03
N SER A 70 2.85 -2.22 2.00
CA SER A 70 2.82 -3.68 2.04
C SER A 70 4.00 -4.23 1.29
N PHE A 71 4.70 -5.16 1.93
CA PHE A 71 5.73 -5.95 1.29
C PHE A 71 5.10 -7.27 0.85
N GLY A 72 4.76 -7.37 -0.43
CA GLY A 72 4.20 -8.58 -1.02
C GLY A 72 5.30 -9.56 -1.40
N SER A 73 5.14 -10.82 -0.99
CA SER A 73 6.03 -11.90 -1.40
C SER A 73 5.44 -12.74 -2.54
N ARG A 74 6.31 -13.11 -3.48
CA ARG A 74 6.01 -14.10 -4.53
C ARG A 74 6.09 -15.54 -4.02
N SER A 75 6.81 -15.79 -2.93
CA SER A 75 6.79 -17.07 -2.22
C SER A 75 5.62 -17.12 -1.24
N ASN A 76 5.35 -18.29 -0.65
CA ASN A 76 4.36 -18.45 0.43
C ASN A 76 4.85 -17.84 1.77
N GLU A 77 5.61 -16.75 1.69
CA GLU A 77 6.10 -16.02 2.86
C GLU A 77 5.05 -15.04 3.36
N SER A 78 5.18 -14.68 4.64
CA SER A 78 4.26 -13.74 5.28
C SER A 78 4.31 -12.38 4.59
N CYS A 79 3.14 -11.82 4.32
CA CYS A 79 2.99 -10.45 3.86
C CYS A 79 2.65 -9.57 5.07
N ASP A 80 3.42 -8.51 5.25
CA ASP A 80 3.24 -7.60 6.39
C ASP A 80 2.87 -6.20 5.87
N ILE A 81 2.05 -5.48 6.62
CA ILE A 81 1.71 -4.07 6.37
C ILE A 81 2.41 -3.22 7.42
N TYR A 82 3.09 -2.18 6.94
CA TYR A 82 3.82 -1.22 7.74
C TYR A 82 3.23 0.17 7.55
N MET A 83 3.42 1.01 8.55
CA MET A 83 3.10 2.43 8.52
C MET A 83 4.38 3.25 8.63
N PHE A 84 4.43 4.33 7.88
CA PHE A 84 5.42 5.39 7.98
C PHE A 84 4.70 6.67 8.40
N CYS A 85 4.96 7.12 9.63
CA CYS A 85 4.47 8.40 10.13
C CYS A 85 5.33 9.51 9.53
N LEU A 86 4.71 10.47 8.82
CA LEU A 86 5.43 11.55 8.15
C LEU A 86 6.10 12.51 9.12
N ASP A 87 5.47 12.78 10.27
CA ASP A 87 5.99 13.69 11.29
C ASP A 87 7.19 13.09 12.03
N ASP A 88 7.03 11.87 12.52
CA ASP A 88 8.05 11.21 13.35
C ASP A 88 9.15 10.55 12.51
N LYS A 89 8.89 10.36 11.21
CA LYS A 89 9.72 9.57 10.29
C LYS A 89 10.00 8.16 10.83
N ILE A 90 9.04 7.60 11.58
CA ILE A 90 9.13 6.26 12.15
C ILE A 90 8.41 5.27 11.25
N PHE A 91 9.09 4.16 10.98
CA PHE A 91 8.53 3.02 10.27
C PHE A 91 8.13 1.92 11.28
N THR A 92 6.84 1.58 11.34
CA THR A 92 6.30 0.63 12.32
C THR A 92 5.49 -0.46 11.62
N ARG A 93 5.64 -1.72 12.04
CA ARG A 93 4.78 -2.80 11.57
C ARG A 93 3.40 -2.67 12.19
N VAL A 94 2.37 -2.68 11.36
CA VAL A 94 0.96 -2.57 11.76
C VAL A 94 0.36 -3.94 11.99
N VAL A 95 0.60 -4.86 11.04
CA VAL A 95 0.02 -6.21 11.07
C VAL A 95 0.89 -7.17 10.27
N SER A 96 0.93 -8.42 10.71
CA SER A 96 1.51 -9.54 9.97
C SER A 96 0.43 -10.52 9.51
N SER A 97 0.57 -11.09 8.31
CA SER A 97 -0.33 -12.16 7.84
C SER A 97 -0.33 -13.38 8.79
N ASN A 98 0.76 -13.59 9.53
CA ASN A 98 0.86 -14.69 10.52
C ASN A 98 -0.08 -14.53 11.72
N GLU A 99 -0.65 -13.35 11.92
CA GLU A 99 -1.65 -13.08 12.96
C GLU A 99 -3.06 -13.52 12.55
N GLY A 100 -3.25 -13.96 11.30
CA GLY A 100 -4.50 -14.53 10.80
C GLY A 100 -5.56 -13.52 10.34
N PHE A 101 -5.23 -12.22 10.28
CA PHE A 101 -6.16 -11.18 9.82
C PHE A 101 -6.35 -11.14 8.30
N PHE A 102 -5.35 -11.59 7.55
CA PHE A 102 -5.35 -11.76 6.10
C PHE A 102 -4.25 -12.77 5.73
N GLU A 103 -4.35 -13.36 4.54
CA GLU A 103 -3.37 -14.37 4.10
C GLU A 103 -2.33 -13.78 3.15
N LYS A 104 -2.75 -13.00 2.14
CA LYS A 104 -1.82 -12.42 1.17
C LYS A 104 -2.33 -11.10 0.61
N THR A 105 -1.55 -10.03 0.77
CA THR A 105 -1.88 -8.74 0.18
C THR A 105 -0.94 -8.35 -0.95
N GLN A 106 -1.50 -7.73 -1.98
CA GLN A 106 -0.77 -7.24 -3.15
C GLN A 106 -0.98 -5.74 -3.38
N TYR A 107 -2.13 -5.19 -2.99
CA TYR A 107 -2.46 -3.81 -3.27
C TYR A 107 -3.09 -3.12 -2.07
N LEU A 108 -2.63 -1.91 -1.80
CA LEU A 108 -3.16 -1.01 -0.80
C LEU A 108 -3.79 0.22 -1.46
N ALA A 109 -4.90 0.69 -0.91
CA ALA A 109 -5.46 2.00 -1.25
C ALA A 109 -6.00 2.68 0.00
N ALA A 110 -5.91 4.01 0.03
CA ALA A 110 -6.62 4.80 1.02
C ALA A 110 -8.12 4.54 0.91
N TYR A 111 -8.79 4.39 2.06
CA TYR A 111 -10.25 4.27 2.10
C TYR A 111 -10.78 4.83 3.41
N LYS A 112 -11.55 5.92 3.32
CA LYS A 112 -12.03 6.68 4.49
C LYS A 112 -10.85 7.03 5.41
N ASP A 113 -10.93 6.68 6.70
CA ASP A 113 -9.91 6.93 7.72
C ASP A 113 -8.88 5.78 7.84
N GLY A 114 -8.87 4.84 6.90
CA GLY A 114 -8.00 3.67 6.93
C GLY A 114 -7.47 3.30 5.56
N ILE A 115 -7.18 2.01 5.40
CA ILE A 115 -6.72 1.43 4.14
C ILE A 115 -7.59 0.24 3.73
N ALA A 116 -7.98 0.22 2.46
CA ALA A 116 -8.50 -0.97 1.81
C ALA A 116 -7.35 -1.75 1.19
N PHE A 117 -7.40 -3.07 1.26
CA PHE A 117 -6.38 -3.92 0.67
C PHE A 117 -6.95 -5.22 0.12
N THR A 118 -6.26 -5.77 -0.87
CA THR A 118 -6.61 -7.07 -1.45
C THR A 118 -6.12 -8.17 -0.54
N ASP A 119 -6.95 -9.15 -0.21
CA ASP A 119 -6.53 -10.44 0.33
C ASP A 119 -6.73 -11.48 -0.77
N CYS A 120 -5.63 -11.82 -1.45
CA CYS A 120 -5.64 -12.58 -2.69
C CYS A 120 -6.02 -14.05 -2.46
N GLU A 121 -5.60 -14.65 -1.34
CA GLU A 121 -5.93 -16.05 -1.04
C GLU A 121 -7.37 -16.17 -0.52
N THR A 122 -7.78 -15.27 0.37
CA THR A 122 -9.18 -15.27 0.86
C THR A 122 -10.16 -14.56 -0.08
N ARG A 123 -9.70 -14.04 -1.22
CA ARG A 123 -10.50 -13.42 -2.29
C ARG A 123 -11.45 -12.35 -1.76
N GLN A 124 -10.92 -11.48 -0.92
CA GLN A 124 -11.68 -10.43 -0.24
C GLN A 124 -10.96 -9.10 -0.38
N ILE A 125 -11.73 -8.02 -0.49
CA ILE A 125 -11.24 -6.68 -0.21
C ILE A 125 -11.49 -6.44 1.27
N ARG A 126 -10.42 -6.20 2.02
CA ARG A 126 -10.48 -5.94 3.46
C ARG A 126 -10.20 -4.47 3.75
N LEU A 127 -10.67 -3.99 4.89
CA LEU A 127 -10.40 -2.67 5.44
C LEU A 127 -9.67 -2.84 6.76
N PHE A 128 -8.56 -2.11 6.90
CA PHE A 128 -7.94 -1.84 8.20
C PHE A 128 -8.20 -0.38 8.58
N CYS A 129 -8.87 -0.16 9.72
CA CYS A 129 -9.18 1.17 10.23
C CYS A 129 -9.21 1.14 11.75
N ASN A 130 -8.52 2.07 12.42
CA ASN A 130 -8.50 2.20 13.88
C ASN A 130 -8.16 0.89 14.65
N GLY A 131 -7.27 0.06 14.09
CA GLY A 131 -6.88 -1.22 14.71
C GLY A 131 -7.83 -2.38 14.42
N GLU A 132 -8.91 -2.16 13.68
CA GLU A 132 -9.90 -3.19 13.36
C GLU A 132 -9.86 -3.60 11.89
N PHE A 133 -10.17 -4.87 11.63
CA PHE A 133 -10.28 -5.45 10.30
C PHE A 133 -11.74 -5.76 9.96
N SER A 134 -12.16 -5.41 8.75
CA SER A 134 -13.48 -5.76 8.22
C SER A 134 -13.42 -6.12 6.74
N ILE A 135 -14.44 -6.85 6.25
CA ILE A 135 -14.56 -7.19 4.83
C ILE A 135 -15.36 -6.09 4.14
N LEU A 136 -14.78 -5.45 3.13
CA LEU A 136 -15.46 -4.48 2.28
C LEU A 136 -16.21 -5.14 1.13
N ALA A 137 -15.63 -6.19 0.53
CA ALA A 137 -16.24 -6.93 -0.56
C ALA A 137 -15.65 -8.33 -0.67
N GLY A 138 -16.40 -9.25 -1.29
CA GLY A 138 -15.97 -10.62 -1.52
C GLY A 138 -16.61 -11.61 -0.55
N THR A 139 -17.17 -12.68 -1.11
CA THR A 139 -17.71 -13.83 -0.37
C THR A 139 -16.63 -14.74 0.20
N GLY A 140 -15.38 -14.59 -0.26
CA GLY A 140 -14.27 -15.49 -0.02
C GLY A 140 -14.33 -16.83 -0.75
N LYS A 141 -15.30 -16.99 -1.66
CA LYS A 141 -15.39 -18.13 -2.56
C LYS A 141 -14.88 -17.77 -3.95
N ASP A 142 -14.29 -18.74 -4.62
CA ASP A 142 -13.95 -18.67 -6.04
C ASP A 142 -15.19 -18.37 -6.88
N GLY A 143 -15.08 -17.37 -7.75
CA GLY A 143 -16.11 -17.05 -8.72
C GLY A 143 -15.91 -15.69 -9.35
N ASN A 144 -16.79 -15.34 -10.27
CA ASN A 144 -16.85 -14.04 -10.93
C ASN A 144 -18.26 -13.46 -10.86
N GLN A 145 -18.97 -13.78 -9.78
CA GLN A 145 -20.34 -13.36 -9.60
C GLN A 145 -20.38 -11.90 -9.22
N ASP A 146 -21.12 -11.12 -10.01
CA ASP A 146 -21.49 -9.76 -9.64
C ASP A 146 -22.48 -9.77 -8.48
N GLY A 147 -22.31 -8.82 -7.57
CA GLY A 147 -23.20 -8.66 -6.43
C GLY A 147 -22.90 -7.38 -5.67
N SER A 148 -23.78 -7.04 -4.72
CA SER A 148 -23.46 -6.02 -3.72
C SER A 148 -22.24 -6.45 -2.91
N SER A 149 -21.26 -5.57 -2.65
CA SER A 149 -20.11 -5.78 -1.74
C SER A 149 -19.80 -7.22 -1.33
N LEU A 150 -20.44 -7.73 -0.26
CA LEU A 150 -20.19 -9.04 0.35
C LEU A 150 -20.70 -10.24 -0.44
N ASN A 151 -21.54 -10.02 -1.45
CA ASN A 151 -22.11 -11.03 -2.33
C ASN A 151 -21.33 -11.18 -3.65
N ALA A 152 -20.37 -10.30 -3.93
CA ALA A 152 -19.48 -10.45 -5.08
C ALA A 152 -18.46 -11.58 -4.84
N SER A 153 -18.03 -12.27 -5.90
CA SER A 153 -16.93 -13.25 -5.83
C SER A 153 -15.84 -12.92 -6.83
N PHE A 154 -14.60 -13.29 -6.47
CA PHE A 154 -13.41 -12.93 -7.25
C PHE A 154 -12.59 -14.17 -7.61
N LEU A 155 -12.27 -14.30 -8.91
CA LEU A 155 -11.41 -15.36 -9.43
C LEU A 155 -9.95 -15.05 -9.12
N GLN A 156 -9.57 -13.78 -9.27
CA GLN A 156 -8.27 -13.26 -8.92
C GLN A 156 -8.43 -11.79 -8.55
N LEU A 157 -7.84 -11.39 -7.42
CA LEU A 157 -7.91 -10.03 -6.92
C LEU A 157 -6.52 -9.37 -7.11
N LEU A 158 -6.36 -8.62 -8.20
CA LEU A 158 -5.07 -8.06 -8.62
C LEU A 158 -4.87 -6.59 -8.24
N GLY A 159 -5.93 -5.90 -7.84
CA GLY A 159 -5.86 -4.50 -7.47
C GLY A 159 -7.21 -3.91 -7.13
N TYR A 160 -7.19 -2.77 -6.43
CA TYR A 160 -8.36 -1.99 -6.09
C TYR A 160 -8.03 -0.51 -6.27
N ARG A 161 -8.92 0.25 -6.90
CA ARG A 161 -8.78 1.71 -7.02
C ARG A 161 -10.07 2.37 -6.58
N GLN A 162 -10.00 3.24 -5.57
CA GLN A 162 -11.13 4.09 -5.22
C GLN A 162 -11.29 5.16 -6.31
N THR A 163 -12.50 5.28 -6.85
CA THR A 163 -12.90 6.39 -7.71
C THR A 163 -13.97 7.20 -6.98
N ASN A 164 -13.74 8.51 -6.82
CA ASN A 164 -14.79 9.42 -6.39
C ASN A 164 -15.71 9.69 -7.59
N LEU A 165 -16.66 8.80 -7.84
CA LEU A 165 -17.80 9.11 -8.69
C LEU A 165 -18.76 9.96 -7.85
N VAL A 166 -18.56 11.28 -7.90
CA VAL A 166 -19.63 12.22 -7.56
C VAL A 166 -20.67 12.08 -8.67
N LEU A 167 -21.66 11.22 -8.45
CA LEU A 167 -22.88 11.27 -9.24
C LEU A 167 -23.59 12.55 -8.79
N SER A 168 -23.44 13.62 -9.57
CA SER A 168 -24.29 14.79 -9.48
C SER A 168 -25.73 14.33 -9.73
N SER A 169 -26.54 14.27 -8.67
CA SER A 169 -27.99 14.15 -8.73
C SER A 169 -28.61 15.42 -9.30
#